data_AF-A0A5P9HFY6-F1
#
_entry.id   AF-A0A5P9HFY6-F1
#
_cell.length_a   1.000
_cell.length_b   1.000
_cell.length_c   1.000
_cell.angle_alpha   90.00
_cell.angle_beta   90.00
_cell.angle_gamma   90.00
#
_symmetry.space_group_name_H-M   'P 1'
#
loop_
_entity.id
_entity.type
_entity.pdbx_description
1 polymer ?
#
loop_
_entity_poly.entity_id
_entity_poly.type
_entity_poly.pdbx_seq_one_letter_code
_entity_poly.pdbx_strand_id
1 'polypeptide(L)'
;MLGGISIWQLLIVLGIIILIFGTKKLRNVGGDLGGAVKGFKKAMGEEEKSDEGDKPQAQVRHDDEGRTYDVHAERKAEESEERK
;
A
#
# COMPACT_ATOMS: atom_id res chain seq x y z
N MET A 1 25.07 -16.88 -27.01
CA MET A 1 23.68 -17.19 -27.37
C MET A 1 22.72 -16.76 -26.26
N LEU A 2 22.74 -15.47 -25.86
CA LEU A 2 21.87 -14.92 -24.80
C LEU A 2 21.36 -13.51 -25.18
N GLY A 3 21.21 -13.24 -26.48
CA GLY A 3 20.85 -11.92 -27.02
C GLY A 3 19.52 -11.92 -27.78
N GLY A 4 18.56 -12.76 -27.39
CA GLY A 4 17.30 -12.95 -28.12
C GLY A 4 16.06 -12.33 -27.47
N ILE A 5 16.14 -11.93 -26.20
CA ILE A 5 15.01 -11.30 -25.50
C ILE A 5 15.12 -9.80 -25.74
N SER A 6 14.55 -9.33 -26.84
CA SER A 6 14.44 -7.90 -27.09
C SER A 6 13.33 -7.28 -26.21
N ILE A 7 13.57 -6.05 -25.77
CA ILE A 7 12.68 -5.28 -24.90
C ILE A 7 11.26 -5.19 -25.48
N TRP A 8 11.14 -5.16 -26.81
CA TRP A 8 9.86 -5.13 -27.51
C TRP A 8 9.01 -6.37 -27.27
N GLN A 9 9.62 -7.55 -27.19
CA GLN A 9 8.93 -8.81 -26.91
C GLN A 9 8.43 -8.83 -25.47
N LEU A 10 9.21 -8.32 -24.51
CA LEU A 10 8.79 -8.23 -23.11
C LEU A 10 7.58 -7.32 -22.93
N LEU A 11 7.51 -6.18 -23.63
CA LEU A 11 6.35 -5.29 -23.59
C LEU A 11 5.08 -5.96 -24.13
N ILE A 12 5.19 -6.70 -25.23
CA ILE A 12 4.05 -7.43 -25.81
C ILE A 12 3.55 -8.51 -24.83
N VAL A 13 4.47 -9.28 -24.25
CA VAL A 13 4.13 -10.32 -23.25
C VAL A 13 3.49 -9.71 -22.00
N LEU A 14 4.05 -8.60 -21.48
CA LEU A 14 3.50 -7.87 -20.34
C LEU A 14 2.07 -7.38 -20.64
N GLY A 15 1.83 -6.87 -21.84
CA GLY A 15 0.50 -6.45 -22.28
C GLY A 15 -0.53 -7.59 -22.22
N ILE A 16 -0.16 -8.78 -22.69
CA ILE A 16 -1.04 -9.95 -22.65
C ILE A 16 -1.34 -10.37 -21.19
N ILE A 17 -0.33 -10.37 -20.31
CA ILE A 17 -0.52 -10.69 -18.89
C ILE A 17 -1.48 -9.68 -18.25
N ILE A 18 -1.32 -8.38 -18.51
CA ILE A 18 -2.22 -7.35 -17.99
C ILE A 18 -3.66 -7.56 -18.49
N LEU A 19 -3.85 -7.96 -19.75
CA LEU A 19 -5.17 -8.22 -20.31
C LEU A 19 -5.85 -9.45 -19.67
N ILE A 20 -5.10 -10.51 -19.40
CA ILE A 20 -5.63 -11.74 -18.77
C ILE A 20 -5.97 -11.50 -17.30
N PHE A 21 -5.05 -10.89 -16.55
CA PHE A 21 -5.22 -10.69 -15.10
C PHE A 21 -6.03 -9.43 -14.76
N GLY A 22 -6.12 -8.48 -15.69
CA GLY A 22 -6.67 -7.15 -15.47
C GLY A 22 -5.76 -6.26 -14.63
N THR A 23 -5.88 -4.94 -14.79
CA THR A 23 -5.10 -3.95 -14.02
C THR A 23 -5.47 -3.92 -12.52
N LYS A 24 -6.70 -4.33 -12.16
CA LYS A 24 -7.18 -4.32 -10.76
C LYS A 24 -6.43 -5.34 -9.89
N LYS A 25 -6.27 -6.60 -10.36
CA LYS A 25 -5.49 -7.60 -9.63
C LYS A 25 -3.99 -7.27 -9.63
N LEU A 26 -3.47 -6.78 -10.76
CA LEU A 26 -2.06 -6.41 -10.86
C LEU A 26 -1.70 -5.23 -9.95
N ARG A 27 -2.61 -4.26 -9.74
CA ARG A 27 -2.43 -3.16 -8.78
C ARG A 27 -2.47 -3.65 -7.34
N ASN A 28 -3.40 -4.53 -7.00
CA ASN A 28 -3.51 -5.06 -5.63
C ASN A 28 -2.23 -5.81 -5.24
N VAL A 29 -1.80 -6.77 -6.08
CA VAL A 29 -0.59 -7.56 -5.83
C VAL A 29 0.69 -6.74 -6.04
N GLY A 30 0.69 -5.83 -7.03
CA GLY A 30 1.82 -4.95 -7.32
C GLY A 30 2.09 -3.91 -6.23
N GLY A 31 1.06 -3.49 -5.48
CA GLY A 31 1.23 -2.64 -4.29
C GLY A 31 1.99 -3.36 -3.18
N ASP A 32 1.56 -4.59 -2.84
CA ASP A 32 2.16 -5.39 -1.78
C ASP A 32 3.62 -5.77 -2.11
N LEU A 33 3.85 -6.27 -3.34
CA LEU A 33 5.19 -6.64 -3.80
C LEU A 33 6.06 -5.41 -4.04
N GLY A 34 5.51 -4.34 -4.60
CA GLY A 34 6.23 -3.10 -4.86
C GLY A 34 6.69 -2.41 -3.57
N GLY A 35 5.86 -2.43 -2.52
CA GLY A 35 6.22 -1.93 -1.20
C GLY A 35 7.40 -2.69 -0.59
N ALA A 36 7.37 -4.03 -0.64
CA ALA A 36 8.46 -4.86 -0.15
C ALA A 36 9.78 -4.63 -0.92
N VAL A 37 9.71 -4.55 -2.25
CA VAL A 37 10.88 -4.29 -3.10
C VAL A 37 11.41 -2.86 -2.91
N LYS A 38 10.55 -1.87 -2.65
CA LYS A 38 10.97 -0.49 -2.33
C LYS A 38 11.79 -0.42 -1.04
N GLY A 39 11.34 -1.12 0.01
CA GLY A 39 12.09 -1.24 1.27
C GLY A 39 13.43 -1.95 1.09
N PHE A 40 13.46 -3.02 0.30
CA PHE A 40 14.69 -3.75 -0.03
C PHE A 40 15.67 -2.88 -0.83
N LYS A 41 15.22 -2.16 -1.86
CA LYS A 41 16.07 -1.24 -2.63
C LYS A 41 16.62 -0.10 -1.76
N LYS A 42 15.80 0.41 -0.84
CA LYS A 42 16.21 1.45 0.11
C LYS A 42 17.32 0.92 1.04
N ALA A 43 17.12 -0.24 1.65
CA ALA A 43 18.13 -0.85 2.53
C ALA A 43 19.41 -1.28 1.78
N MET A 44 19.31 -1.67 0.52
CA MET A 44 20.46 -2.03 -0.33
C MET A 44 21.20 -0.83 -0.92
N GLY A 45 20.62 0.38 -0.88
CA GLY A 45 21.17 1.61 -1.47
C GLY A 45 21.36 2.76 -0.48
N GLU A 46 21.09 2.54 0.81
CA GLU A 46 21.34 3.51 1.89
C GLU A 46 22.83 3.55 2.26
N GLU A 47 23.65 4.02 1.31
CA GLU A 47 24.87 4.80 1.58
C GLU A 47 24.96 6.06 0.70
N GLU A 48 24.14 6.22 -0.35
CA GLU A 48 24.19 7.43 -1.19
C GLU A 48 22.81 8.05 -1.40
N LYS A 49 22.59 9.20 -0.73
CA LYS A 49 21.45 10.14 -0.79
C LYS A 49 20.37 9.96 0.26
N SER A 50 20.74 10.32 1.48
CA SER A 50 19.84 11.04 2.39
C SER A 50 19.55 12.43 1.79
N ASP A 51 18.56 12.54 0.92
CA ASP A 51 17.72 13.74 0.66
C ASP A 51 17.07 13.60 -0.72
N GLU A 52 15.80 13.20 -0.72
CA GLU A 52 14.76 13.83 -1.55
C GLU A 52 13.38 13.32 -1.08
N GLY A 53 12.77 14.06 -0.16
CA GLY A 53 11.31 14.03 0.04
C GLY A 53 10.80 12.97 1.01
N ASP A 54 10.81 13.35 2.28
CA ASP A 54 9.66 13.11 3.16
C ASP A 54 8.39 13.67 2.49
N LYS A 55 7.81 12.89 1.57
CA LYS A 55 6.44 13.10 1.11
C LYS A 55 5.58 12.12 1.89
N PRO A 56 4.54 12.58 2.62
CA PRO A 56 3.60 11.68 3.28
C PRO A 56 3.02 10.79 2.19
N GLN A 57 3.44 9.52 2.17
CA GLN A 57 3.01 8.56 1.17
C GLN A 57 1.49 8.46 1.28
N ALA A 58 0.85 8.81 0.18
CA ALA A 58 -0.56 9.09 0.06
C ALA A 58 -1.43 8.12 0.86
N GLN A 59 -2.35 8.71 1.62
CA GLN A 59 -3.52 8.09 2.22
C GLN A 59 -4.02 6.95 1.32
N VAL A 60 -3.93 5.72 1.80
CA VAL A 60 -4.75 4.63 1.27
C VAL A 60 -6.17 4.94 1.74
N ARG A 61 -6.91 5.75 0.96
CA ARG A 61 -8.35 5.85 1.09
C ARG A 61 -8.94 4.51 0.68
N HIS A 62 -9.27 3.70 1.68
CA HIS A 62 -10.30 2.69 1.54
C HIS A 62 -11.65 3.44 1.52
N ASP A 63 -12.07 3.89 0.33
CA ASP A 63 -13.49 4.17 0.10
C ASP A 63 -14.20 2.82 -0.05
N ASP A 64 -14.40 2.14 1.09
CA ASP A 64 -15.35 1.05 1.23
C ASP A 64 -16.41 1.55 2.22
N GLU A 65 -17.40 2.28 1.69
CA GLU A 65 -18.64 2.61 2.41
C GLU A 65 -19.35 1.30 2.78
N GLY A 66 -19.03 0.76 3.94
CA GLY A 66 -19.45 -0.58 4.34
C GLY A 66 -19.50 -0.77 5.86
N ARG A 67 -20.24 0.11 6.55
CA ARG A 67 -20.80 -0.07 7.90
C ARG A 67 -19.90 -0.78 8.93
N THR A 68 -19.02 -0.03 9.59
CA THR A 68 -18.53 -0.43 10.91
C THR A 68 -19.38 0.28 11.97
N TYR A 69 -20.06 -0.50 12.79
CA TYR A 69 -20.96 -0.02 13.84
C TYR A 69 -20.14 0.61 14.98
N ASP A 70 -20.49 1.85 15.35
CA ASP A 70 -19.94 2.59 16.49
C ASP A 70 -20.25 1.89 17.82
N VAL A 71 -19.22 1.70 18.66
CA VAL A 71 -19.40 1.37 20.08
C VAL A 71 -18.97 2.57 20.90
N HIS A 72 -19.93 3.43 21.22
CA HIS A 72 -19.74 4.56 22.12
C HIS A 72 -19.75 4.05 23.57
N ALA A 73 -18.58 4.02 24.22
CA ALA A 73 -18.49 3.67 25.64
C ALA A 73 -18.94 4.86 26.49
N GLU A 74 -20.22 4.91 26.84
CA GLU A 74 -20.75 5.85 27.83
C GLU A 74 -20.28 5.41 29.24
N ARG A 75 -19.19 6.01 29.75
CA ARG A 75 -18.89 5.95 31.18
C ARG A 75 -19.86 6.88 31.90
N LYS A 76 -20.92 6.28 32.43
CA LYS A 76 -21.80 6.87 33.44
C LYS A 76 -20.95 7.46 34.58
N ALA A 77 -20.99 8.79 34.71
CA ALA A 77 -20.48 9.48 35.87
C ALA A 77 -21.29 9.02 37.10
N GLU A 78 -20.62 8.36 38.04
CA GLU A 78 -21.15 8.15 39.38
C GLU A 78 -21.06 9.49 40.13
N GLU A 79 -22.14 10.26 40.03
CA GLU A 79 -22.52 11.23 41.05
C GLU A 79 -23.36 10.50 42.09
N SER A 80 -22.80 10.30 43.28
CA SER A 80 -23.55 10.16 44.52
C SER A 80 -22.60 10.60 45.63
N GLU A 81 -22.71 11.85 46.05
CA GLU A 81 -23.32 12.17 47.33
C GLU A 81 -22.68 11.41 48.50
N GLU A 82 -21.53 11.88 48.97
CA GLU A 82 -21.19 11.79 50.39
C GLU A 82 -20.93 13.20 50.92
N ARG A 83 -22.02 13.96 51.04
CA ARG A 83 -22.13 15.00 52.07
C ARG A 83 -22.30 14.28 53.41
N LYS A 84 -21.23 14.12 54.18
CA LYS A 84 -21.22 14.31 55.63
C LYS A 84 -19.80 14.31 56.20
#